data_AF-G3NBB0-F1
#
_entry.id   AF-G3NBB0-F1
#
_cell.length_a   1.000
_cell.length_b   1.000
_cell.length_c   1.000
_cell.angle_alpha   90.00
_cell.angle_beta   90.00
_cell.angle_gamma   90.00
#
_symmetry.space_group_name_H-M   'P 1'
#
loop_
_entity.id
_entity.type
_entity.pdbx_description
1 polymer ?
#
loop_
_entity_poly.entity_id
_entity_poly.type
_entity_poly.pdbx_seq_one_letter_code
_entity_poly.pdbx_strand_id
1 'polypeptide(L)'
;MLWSLSSGTLNSRETAESQRLQLRLFCERSNRCLSHPDHGVQQQAFVGVCDVLTAHARQRQVWDPSSFGPLLYTPGPKLQRALVAFVCARVFVGPDCGGRSADSEAERLEELHRRRNLLAAFCKLIVHGVLEMSTAAEVFMYYMKYNDDFGDIIKETMNRTRQMDKLGSAHTLVLCLQQLFLRLKREQGSGGEAHPEVQSFASIKELARRFALTFGELVKFRECIVVVHRNGIEFVFQEFSQTPDAPTPPYLSYLTILGEFSSKLLKPDKKIVFSYLQKHTGGLAIDLREECWQPLACYRASLLAAA
;
A
#
# COMPACT_ATOMS: atom_id res chain seq x y z
N MET A 1 8.18 -10.94 28.29
CA MET A 1 6.98 -10.65 27.47
C MET A 1 6.58 -11.85 26.61
N LEU A 2 7.40 -12.37 25.69
CA LEU A 2 7.01 -13.57 24.92
C LEU A 2 6.69 -14.80 25.81
N TRP A 3 7.44 -15.00 26.89
CA TRP A 3 7.17 -16.04 27.89
C TRP A 3 5.89 -15.83 28.71
N SER A 4 5.51 -14.58 28.99
CA SER A 4 4.24 -14.28 29.66
C SER A 4 3.05 -14.44 28.71
N LEU A 5 3.28 -14.24 27.40
CA LEU A 5 2.31 -14.57 26.36
C LEU A 5 2.16 -16.10 26.27
N SER A 6 3.25 -16.88 26.16
CA SER A 6 3.17 -18.33 25.92
C SER A 6 2.67 -19.17 27.09
N SER A 7 2.85 -18.72 28.33
CA SER A 7 2.47 -19.48 29.54
C SER A 7 0.95 -19.54 29.78
N GLY A 8 0.13 -18.91 28.95
CA GLY A 8 -1.34 -19.00 29.03
C GLY A 8 -1.93 -18.46 30.34
N THR A 9 -1.16 -17.69 31.11
CA THR A 9 -1.50 -17.21 32.46
C THR A 9 -2.53 -16.06 32.49
N LEU A 10 -3.33 -15.93 31.44
CA LEU A 10 -4.45 -14.98 31.40
C LEU A 10 -5.67 -15.57 32.06
N ASN A 11 -5.51 -15.87 33.34
CA ASN A 11 -6.52 -16.50 34.18
C ASN A 11 -7.44 -15.44 34.79
N SER A 12 -7.11 -14.15 34.63
CA SER A 12 -7.91 -13.03 35.14
C SER A 12 -7.79 -11.78 34.28
N ARG A 13 -8.82 -10.91 34.35
CA ARG A 13 -8.84 -9.60 33.70
C ARG A 13 -7.63 -8.72 34.07
N GLU A 14 -7.16 -8.81 35.32
CA GLU A 14 -6.03 -8.01 35.81
C GLU A 14 -4.70 -8.42 35.15
N THR A 15 -4.47 -9.71 34.94
CA THR A 15 -3.28 -10.20 34.22
C THR A 15 -3.28 -9.73 32.76
N ALA A 16 -4.47 -9.68 32.16
CA ALA A 16 -4.75 -9.19 30.83
C ALA A 16 -4.47 -7.68 30.67
N GLU A 17 -4.96 -6.87 31.61
CA GLU A 17 -4.71 -5.43 31.65
C GLU A 17 -3.22 -5.13 31.89
N SER A 18 -2.55 -5.89 32.77
CA SER A 18 -1.11 -5.79 33.03
C SER A 18 -0.29 -6.11 31.78
N GLN A 19 -0.62 -7.18 31.05
CA GLN A 19 0.05 -7.52 29.79
C GLN A 19 -0.11 -6.43 28.73
N ARG A 20 -1.31 -5.87 28.59
CA ARG A 20 -1.56 -4.75 27.67
C ARG A 20 -0.74 -3.51 28.04
N LEU A 21 -0.62 -3.20 29.33
CA LEU A 21 0.21 -2.10 29.81
C LEU A 21 1.69 -2.36 29.51
N GLN A 22 2.19 -3.56 29.75
CA GLN A 22 3.57 -3.94 29.42
C GLN A 22 3.84 -3.79 27.92
N LEU A 23 2.92 -4.24 27.07
CA LEU A 23 3.03 -4.11 25.61
C LEU A 23 3.07 -2.65 25.18
N ARG A 24 2.21 -1.80 25.76
CA ARG A 24 2.23 -0.36 25.53
C ARG A 24 3.58 0.26 25.91
N LEU A 25 4.08 -0.02 27.11
CA LEU A 25 5.36 0.51 27.58
C LEU A 25 6.53 0.05 26.72
N PHE A 26 6.51 -1.21 26.26
CA PHE A 26 7.50 -1.73 25.33
C PHE A 26 7.47 -0.97 23.99
N CYS A 27 6.29 -0.80 23.39
CA CYS A 27 6.12 -0.03 22.17
C CYS A 27 6.59 1.42 22.31
N GLU A 28 6.29 2.09 23.42
CA GLU A 28 6.71 3.47 23.68
C GLU A 28 8.24 3.58 23.81
N ARG A 29 8.90 2.63 24.48
CA ARG A 29 10.37 2.57 24.58
C ARG A 29 11.01 2.28 23.23
N SER A 30 10.52 1.26 22.53
CA SER A 30 11.03 0.89 21.21
C SER A 30 10.86 2.00 20.19
N ASN A 31 9.78 2.80 20.26
CA ASN A 31 9.62 3.98 19.41
C ASN A 31 10.76 4.99 19.57
N ARG A 32 11.32 5.15 20.78
CA ARG A 32 12.51 6.00 20.98
C ARG A 32 13.75 5.37 20.36
N CYS A 33 13.89 4.05 20.48
CA CYS A 33 15.01 3.31 19.89
C CYS A 33 14.99 3.30 18.36
N LEU A 34 13.82 3.39 17.72
CA LEU A 34 13.71 3.52 16.26
C LEU A 34 14.34 4.81 15.71
N SER A 35 14.49 5.84 16.54
CA SER A 35 15.15 7.11 16.18
C SER A 35 16.58 7.21 16.72
N HIS A 36 17.15 6.12 17.22
CA HIS A 36 18.51 6.10 17.78
C HIS A 36 19.57 6.28 16.68
N PRO A 37 20.72 6.95 16.91
CA PRO A 37 21.75 7.12 15.87
C PRO A 37 22.35 5.79 15.37
N ASP A 38 22.56 4.84 16.28
CA ASP A 38 23.06 3.50 15.97
C ASP A 38 22.03 2.68 15.17
N HIS A 39 22.45 2.21 14.00
CA HIS A 39 21.62 1.43 13.07
C HIS A 39 21.26 0.03 13.60
N GLY A 40 22.16 -0.61 14.35
CA GLY A 40 21.90 -1.90 14.99
C GLY A 40 20.83 -1.79 16.08
N VAL A 41 20.85 -0.69 16.85
CA VAL A 41 19.81 -0.41 17.86
C VAL A 41 18.44 -0.22 17.20
N GLN A 42 18.37 0.58 16.13
CA GLN A 42 17.11 0.78 15.41
C GLN A 42 16.57 -0.53 14.85
N GLN A 43 17.44 -1.35 14.23
CA GLN A 43 17.05 -2.64 13.68
C GLN A 43 16.53 -3.59 14.76
N GLN A 44 17.23 -3.70 15.89
CA GLN A 44 16.81 -4.59 16.96
C GLN A 44 15.49 -4.13 17.59
N ALA A 45 15.28 -2.82 17.74
CA ALA A 45 14.01 -2.26 18.17
C ALA A 45 12.88 -2.57 17.19
N PHE A 46 13.14 -2.43 15.89
CA PHE A 46 12.18 -2.72 14.83
C PHE A 46 11.74 -4.18 14.83
N VAL A 47 12.70 -5.12 14.80
CA VAL A 47 12.43 -6.56 14.82
C VAL A 47 11.68 -6.94 16.09
N GLY A 48 12.15 -6.47 17.25
CA GLY A 48 11.50 -6.75 18.54
C GLY A 48 10.05 -6.26 18.60
N VAL A 49 9.75 -5.06 18.07
CA VAL A 49 8.37 -4.56 17.97
C VAL A 49 7.54 -5.42 17.03
N CYS A 50 8.06 -5.76 15.85
CA CYS A 50 7.33 -6.57 14.89
C CYS A 50 6.98 -7.96 15.46
N ASP A 51 7.94 -8.61 16.10
CA ASP A 51 7.77 -9.96 16.66
C ASP A 51 6.77 -9.97 17.81
N VAL A 52 6.91 -9.04 18.77
CA VAL A 52 6.01 -8.94 19.92
C VAL A 52 4.58 -8.63 19.48
N LEU A 53 4.39 -7.69 18.55
CA LEU A 53 3.07 -7.34 18.05
C LEU A 53 2.45 -8.48 17.24
N THR A 54 3.24 -9.18 16.42
CA THR A 54 2.77 -10.35 15.66
C THR A 54 2.40 -11.50 16.60
N ALA A 55 3.22 -11.76 17.63
CA ALA A 55 2.94 -12.80 18.62
C ALA A 55 1.64 -12.49 19.38
N HIS A 56 1.47 -11.25 19.84
CA HIS A 56 0.23 -10.78 20.47
C HIS A 56 -0.98 -10.93 19.52
N ALA A 57 -0.81 -10.63 18.23
CA ALA A 57 -1.88 -10.78 17.25
C ALA A 57 -2.32 -12.23 17.05
N ARG A 58 -1.41 -13.19 17.06
CA ARG A 58 -1.73 -14.62 16.95
C ARG A 58 -2.53 -15.13 18.15
N GLN A 59 -2.21 -14.67 19.35
CA GLN A 59 -2.94 -15.09 20.56
C GLN A 59 -4.41 -14.69 20.52
N ARG A 60 -4.74 -13.58 19.85
CA ARG A 60 -6.12 -13.17 19.60
C ARG A 60 -6.95 -14.23 18.84
N GLN A 61 -6.32 -15.02 17.97
CA GLN A 61 -7.02 -16.04 17.17
C GLN A 61 -7.30 -17.32 17.99
N VAL A 62 -6.62 -17.51 19.11
CA VAL A 62 -6.70 -18.71 19.94
C VAL A 62 -7.63 -18.51 21.15
N TRP A 63 -7.89 -17.26 21.58
CA TRP A 63 -8.74 -16.97 22.74
C TRP A 63 -10.22 -16.90 22.39
N ASP A 64 -11.04 -17.40 23.32
CA ASP A 64 -12.50 -17.29 23.27
C ASP A 64 -12.95 -15.84 23.55
N PRO A 65 -13.63 -15.18 22.59
CA PRO A 65 -14.16 -13.82 22.74
C PRO A 65 -15.13 -13.65 23.92
N SER A 66 -15.73 -14.73 24.42
CA SER A 66 -16.73 -14.71 25.49
C SER A 66 -16.14 -14.59 26.90
N SER A 67 -14.85 -14.91 27.08
CA SER A 67 -14.25 -15.06 28.41
C SER A 67 -13.69 -13.76 28.98
N PHE A 68 -13.07 -12.91 28.16
CA PHE A 68 -12.58 -11.59 28.57
C PHE A 68 -12.63 -10.67 27.34
N GLY A 69 -13.22 -9.49 27.49
CA GLY A 69 -13.43 -8.52 26.39
C GLY A 69 -12.13 -8.13 25.65
N PRO A 70 -12.22 -7.32 24.58
CA PRO A 70 -11.14 -7.17 23.61
C PRO A 70 -9.89 -6.57 24.24
N LEU A 71 -8.90 -7.41 24.57
CA LEU A 71 -7.53 -7.02 24.94
C LEU A 71 -6.74 -6.59 23.70
N LEU A 72 -7.37 -5.75 22.88
CA LEU A 72 -6.81 -5.26 21.65
C LEU A 72 -5.82 -4.15 21.99
N TYR A 73 -4.54 -4.48 21.90
CA TYR A 73 -3.51 -3.48 21.74
C TYR A 73 -3.30 -3.20 20.26
N THR A 74 -3.59 -1.97 19.87
CA THR A 74 -3.25 -1.43 18.55
C THR A 74 -2.12 -0.42 18.75
N PRO A 75 -1.02 -0.51 17.98
CA PRO A 75 0.07 0.45 18.07
C PRO A 75 -0.45 1.86 17.77
N GLY A 76 -0.04 2.85 18.56
CA GLY A 76 -0.42 4.24 18.34
C GLY A 76 0.14 4.83 17.04
N PRO A 77 -0.46 5.89 16.49
CA PRO A 77 -0.13 6.43 15.15
C PRO A 77 1.32 6.90 15.03
N LYS A 78 1.96 7.34 16.12
CA LYS A 78 3.39 7.70 16.13
C LYS A 78 4.27 6.50 15.82
N LEU A 79 4.01 5.36 16.46
CA LEU A 79 4.77 4.13 16.24
C LEU A 79 4.52 3.57 14.83
N GLN A 80 3.26 3.58 14.36
CA GLN A 80 2.95 3.12 13.00
C GLN A 80 3.74 3.89 11.95
N ARG A 81 3.78 5.23 12.04
CA ARG A 81 4.59 6.06 11.14
C ARG A 81 6.09 5.77 11.26
N ALA A 82 6.59 5.56 12.48
CA ALA A 82 8.00 5.22 12.69
C ALA A 82 8.38 3.87 12.06
N LEU A 83 7.50 2.86 12.15
CA LEU A 83 7.71 1.56 11.51
C LEU A 83 7.72 1.67 9.99
N VAL A 84 6.77 2.41 9.40
CA VAL A 84 6.74 2.68 7.95
C VAL A 84 8.01 3.41 7.52
N ALA A 85 8.35 4.51 8.17
CA ALA A 85 9.53 5.31 7.84
C ALA A 85 10.82 4.48 7.92
N PHE A 86 10.95 3.64 8.96
CA PHE A 86 12.09 2.74 9.10
C PHE A 86 12.19 1.76 7.93
N VAL A 87 11.09 1.09 7.56
CA VAL A 87 11.09 0.12 6.45
C VAL A 87 11.42 0.80 5.13
N CYS A 88 10.79 1.94 4.85
CA CYS A 88 11.05 2.70 3.63
C CYS A 88 12.52 3.12 3.53
N ALA A 89 13.10 3.62 4.63
CA ALA A 89 14.48 4.12 4.65
C ALA A 89 15.55 3.01 4.68
N ARG A 90 15.23 1.80 5.18
CA ARG A 90 16.23 0.74 5.39
C ARG A 90 16.16 -0.41 4.39
N VAL A 91 14.97 -0.69 3.86
CA VAL A 91 14.76 -1.80 2.92
C VAL A 91 14.96 -1.30 1.49
N PHE A 92 14.29 -0.21 1.11
CA PHE A 92 14.26 0.32 -0.25
C PHE A 92 15.36 1.34 -0.51
N VAL A 93 16.60 0.88 -0.35
CA VAL A 93 17.83 1.67 -0.53
C VAL A 93 18.38 1.42 -1.93
N GLY A 94 18.79 2.47 -2.65
CA GLY A 94 19.36 2.35 -4.01
C GLY A 94 20.70 1.59 -4.02
N PRO A 95 21.09 0.98 -5.15
CA PRO A 95 22.37 0.27 -5.27
C PRO A 95 23.59 1.17 -4.98
N ASP A 96 23.46 2.48 -5.17
CA ASP A 96 24.53 3.47 -4.96
C ASP A 96 24.70 3.93 -3.50
N CYS A 97 23.77 3.56 -2.60
CA CYS A 97 23.83 3.92 -1.18
C CYS A 97 24.49 2.83 -0.32
N GLY A 98 24.68 1.63 -0.87
CA GLY A 98 25.64 0.68 -0.34
C GLY A 98 27.02 1.20 -0.74
N GLY A 99 27.80 1.66 0.24
CA GLY A 99 29.16 2.14 0.01
C GLY A 99 29.91 1.21 -0.93
N ARG A 100 30.82 1.80 -1.72
CA ARG A 100 31.78 1.14 -2.60
C ARG A 100 32.81 0.31 -1.79
N SER A 101 32.34 -0.44 -0.80
CA SER A 101 33.09 -1.08 0.28
C SER A 101 32.52 -2.44 0.72
N ALA A 102 31.55 -3.02 0.00
CA ALA A 102 31.25 -4.44 0.15
C ALA A 102 32.19 -5.19 -0.81
N ASP A 103 33.38 -5.52 -0.33
CA ASP A 103 34.44 -6.16 -1.12
C ASP A 103 34.12 -7.63 -1.47
N SER A 104 32.98 -8.17 -1.02
CA SER A 104 32.56 -9.56 -1.28
C SER A 104 31.06 -9.69 -1.59
N GLU A 105 30.73 -10.50 -2.61
CA GLU A 105 29.37 -10.92 -2.95
C GLU A 105 28.62 -11.55 -1.74
N ALA A 106 29.35 -12.17 -0.81
CA ALA A 106 28.78 -12.75 0.40
C ALA A 106 28.15 -11.69 1.31
N GLU A 107 28.83 -10.56 1.53
CA GLU A 107 28.34 -9.46 2.39
C GLU A 107 27.09 -8.80 1.78
N ARG A 108 27.09 -8.65 0.45
CA ARG A 108 25.93 -8.12 -0.28
C ARG A 108 24.71 -9.04 -0.14
N LEU A 109 24.93 -10.36 -0.19
CA LEU A 109 23.88 -11.35 -0.03
C LEU A 109 23.33 -11.36 1.41
N GLU A 110 24.21 -11.30 2.42
CA GLU A 110 23.82 -11.20 3.83
C GLU A 110 22.98 -9.94 4.11
N GLU A 111 23.41 -8.80 3.59
CA GLU A 111 22.68 -7.54 3.72
C GLU A 111 21.31 -7.60 3.03
N LEU A 112 21.22 -8.22 1.85
CA LEU A 112 19.94 -8.46 1.18
C LEU A 112 19.02 -9.36 2.04
N HIS A 113 19.53 -10.46 2.59
CA HIS A 113 18.77 -11.33 3.49
C HIS A 113 18.28 -10.58 4.72
N ARG A 114 19.12 -9.73 5.32
CA ARG A 114 18.74 -8.87 6.45
C ARG A 114 17.58 -7.94 6.08
N ARG A 115 17.66 -7.24 4.93
CA ARG A 115 16.58 -6.36 4.45
C ARG A 115 15.29 -7.10 4.13
N ARG A 116 15.40 -8.29 3.51
CA ARG A 116 14.25 -9.19 3.26
C ARG A 116 13.55 -9.59 4.56
N ASN A 117 14.31 -9.90 5.62
CA ASN A 117 13.75 -10.22 6.93
C ASN A 117 13.00 -9.03 7.56
N LEU A 118 13.53 -7.81 7.44
CA LEU A 118 12.86 -6.60 7.93
C LEU A 118 11.55 -6.35 7.19
N LEU A 119 11.55 -6.47 5.86
CA LEU A 119 10.34 -6.31 5.06
C LEU A 119 9.29 -7.36 5.41
N ALA A 120 9.68 -8.62 5.53
CA ALA A 120 8.77 -9.69 5.90
C ALA A 120 8.19 -9.48 7.31
N ALA A 121 8.98 -8.99 8.28
CA ALA A 121 8.51 -8.67 9.62
C ALA A 121 7.44 -7.56 9.59
N PHE A 122 7.64 -6.53 8.77
CA PHE A 122 6.64 -5.47 8.56
C PHE A 122 5.36 -5.99 7.91
N CYS A 123 5.47 -6.73 6.81
CA CYS A 123 4.33 -7.26 6.07
C CYS A 123 3.47 -8.19 6.93
N LYS A 124 4.08 -8.96 7.85
CA LYS A 124 3.34 -9.78 8.83
C LYS A 124 2.44 -8.94 9.73
N LEU A 125 2.83 -7.72 10.11
CA LEU A 125 1.96 -6.85 10.90
C LEU A 125 0.68 -6.47 10.17
N ILE A 126 0.77 -6.26 8.85
CA ILE A 126 -0.39 -5.99 8.00
C ILE A 126 -1.24 -7.25 7.85
N VAL A 127 -0.62 -8.38 7.49
CA VAL A 127 -1.31 -9.66 7.25
C VAL A 127 -1.98 -10.21 8.52
N HIS A 128 -1.47 -9.88 9.71
CA HIS A 128 -2.08 -10.27 10.98
C HIS A 128 -3.03 -9.19 11.55
N GLY A 129 -3.33 -8.13 10.80
CA GLY A 129 -4.28 -7.08 11.20
C GLY A 129 -3.84 -6.29 12.42
N VAL A 130 -2.52 -6.13 12.63
CA VAL A 130 -1.95 -5.22 13.62
C VAL A 130 -1.90 -3.80 13.07
N LEU A 131 -1.49 -3.66 11.81
CA LEU A 131 -1.52 -2.40 11.06
C LEU A 131 -2.69 -2.40 10.09
N GLU A 132 -3.18 -1.21 9.75
CA GLU A 132 -4.22 -1.06 8.73
C GLU A 132 -3.71 -1.56 7.38
N MET A 133 -4.60 -2.21 6.62
CA MET A 133 -4.25 -2.74 5.29
C MET A 133 -3.76 -1.66 4.33
N SER A 134 -4.31 -0.45 4.43
CA SER A 134 -3.90 0.74 3.68
C SER A 134 -2.39 1.01 3.76
N THR A 135 -1.76 0.66 4.87
CA THR A 135 -0.30 0.79 5.08
C THR A 135 0.51 -0.02 4.07
N ALA A 136 -0.05 -1.10 3.50
CA ALA A 136 0.64 -1.90 2.49
C ALA A 136 0.92 -1.10 1.20
N ALA A 137 0.18 -0.02 0.94
CA ALA A 137 0.45 0.88 -0.18
C ALA A 137 1.89 1.41 -0.16
N GLU A 138 2.42 1.73 1.03
CA GLU A 138 3.81 2.21 1.24
C GLU A 138 4.87 1.16 0.88
N VAL A 139 4.50 -0.12 0.79
CA VAL A 139 5.37 -1.20 0.32
C VAL A 139 5.13 -1.51 -1.16
N PHE A 140 3.86 -1.57 -1.57
CA PHE A 140 3.46 -1.94 -2.93
C PHE A 140 4.01 -0.98 -3.98
N MET A 141 4.20 0.28 -3.62
CA MET A 141 4.80 1.28 -4.50
C MET A 141 6.22 0.92 -4.95
N TYR A 142 6.96 0.13 -4.19
CA TYR A 142 8.33 -0.28 -4.54
C TYR A 142 8.40 -1.55 -5.39
N TYR A 143 7.24 -2.15 -5.72
CA TYR A 143 7.18 -3.42 -6.43
C TYR A 143 7.88 -3.42 -7.79
N MET A 144 7.80 -2.32 -8.57
CA MET A 144 8.50 -2.25 -9.87
C MET A 144 10.00 -2.13 -9.69
N LYS A 145 10.45 -1.19 -8.83
CA LYS A 145 11.85 -0.83 -8.68
C LYS A 145 12.68 -1.92 -7.98
N TYR A 146 12.08 -2.66 -7.06
CA TYR A 146 12.76 -3.70 -6.29
C TYR A 146 12.14 -5.10 -6.48
N ASN A 147 11.64 -5.39 -7.68
CA ASN A 147 11.02 -6.67 -7.99
C ASN A 147 11.98 -7.86 -7.75
N ASP A 148 13.26 -7.69 -8.09
CA ASP A 148 14.22 -8.80 -8.04
C ASP A 148 14.64 -9.12 -6.60
N ASP A 149 14.78 -8.09 -5.77
CA ASP A 149 15.17 -8.22 -4.35
C ASP A 149 14.01 -8.59 -3.42
N PHE A 150 12.80 -8.06 -3.67
CA PHE A 150 11.68 -8.11 -2.73
C PHE A 150 10.33 -8.52 -3.36
N GLY A 151 10.28 -8.75 -4.68
CA GLY A 151 9.03 -8.91 -5.41
C GLY A 151 8.20 -10.11 -4.95
N ASP A 152 8.83 -11.19 -4.50
CA ASP A 152 8.15 -12.36 -3.94
C ASP A 152 7.46 -12.06 -2.60
N ILE A 153 8.12 -11.34 -1.69
CA ILE A 153 7.55 -10.91 -0.40
C ILE A 153 6.37 -9.96 -0.65
N ILE A 154 6.52 -9.00 -1.56
CA ILE A 154 5.47 -8.04 -1.90
C ILE A 154 4.27 -8.75 -2.56
N LYS A 155 4.51 -9.69 -3.49
CA LYS A 155 3.46 -10.51 -4.12
C LYS A 155 2.70 -11.35 -3.10
N GLU A 156 3.39 -12.02 -2.19
CA GLU A 156 2.72 -12.81 -1.16
C GLU A 156 1.92 -11.92 -0.20
N THR A 157 2.43 -10.73 0.11
CA THR A 157 1.68 -9.74 0.90
C THR A 157 0.38 -9.32 0.19
N MET A 158 0.43 -8.99 -1.11
CA MET A 158 -0.76 -8.71 -1.92
C MET A 158 -1.74 -9.89 -1.96
N ASN A 159 -1.23 -11.12 -2.04
CA ASN A 159 -2.05 -12.32 -2.04
C ASN A 159 -2.78 -12.51 -0.71
N ARG A 160 -2.06 -12.33 0.41
CA ARG A 160 -2.61 -12.45 1.77
C ARG A 160 -3.62 -11.37 2.09
N THR A 161 -3.34 -10.10 1.79
CA THR A 161 -4.30 -9.00 2.00
C THR A 161 -5.60 -9.23 1.23
N ARG A 162 -5.49 -9.75 0.00
CA ARG A 162 -6.66 -10.11 -0.83
C ARG A 162 -7.47 -11.29 -0.28
N GLN A 163 -6.82 -12.27 0.33
CA GLN A 163 -7.50 -13.39 1.00
C GLN A 163 -8.21 -12.95 2.27
N MET A 164 -7.64 -11.99 2.99
CA MET A 164 -8.23 -11.42 4.21
C MET A 164 -9.46 -10.57 3.88
N ASP A 165 -9.31 -9.62 2.95
CA ASP A 165 -10.37 -8.73 2.51
C ASP A 165 -10.12 -8.33 1.04
N LYS A 166 -10.94 -8.84 0.14
CA LYS A 166 -10.83 -8.58 -1.30
C LYS A 166 -11.04 -7.10 -1.60
N LEU A 167 -12.01 -6.46 -0.95
CA LEU A 167 -12.40 -5.09 -1.24
C LEU A 167 -11.38 -4.12 -0.64
N GLY A 168 -11.00 -4.31 0.64
CA GLY A 168 -9.92 -3.56 1.28
C GLY A 168 -8.59 -3.68 0.54
N SER A 169 -8.27 -4.87 0.01
CA SER A 169 -7.06 -5.06 -0.80
C SER A 169 -7.14 -4.29 -2.11
N ALA A 170 -8.30 -4.25 -2.78
CA ALA A 170 -8.48 -3.46 -4.00
C ALA A 170 -8.35 -1.95 -3.73
N HIS A 171 -8.94 -1.45 -2.64
CA HIS A 171 -8.75 -0.06 -2.20
C HIS A 171 -7.29 0.27 -1.93
N THR A 172 -6.54 -0.64 -1.32
CA THR A 172 -5.12 -0.45 -1.02
C THR A 172 -4.27 -0.37 -2.29
N LEU A 173 -4.56 -1.19 -3.31
CA LEU A 173 -3.89 -1.11 -4.61
C LEU A 173 -4.16 0.22 -5.32
N VAL A 174 -5.41 0.71 -5.25
CA VAL A 174 -5.79 2.03 -5.80
C VAL A 174 -5.09 3.16 -5.06
N LEU A 175 -5.09 3.12 -3.73
CA LEU A 175 -4.41 4.09 -2.88
C LEU A 175 -2.93 4.19 -3.24
N CYS A 176 -2.25 3.06 -3.44
CA CYS A 176 -0.85 3.01 -3.88
C CYS A 176 -0.65 3.76 -5.22
N LEU A 177 -1.49 3.50 -6.22
CA LEU A 177 -1.39 4.15 -7.53
C LEU A 177 -1.68 5.66 -7.46
N GLN A 178 -2.70 6.06 -6.68
CA GLN A 178 -3.03 7.47 -6.48
C GLN A 178 -1.90 8.22 -5.77
N GLN A 179 -1.33 7.65 -4.71
CA GLN A 179 -0.19 8.24 -3.99
C GLN A 179 1.03 8.40 -4.91
N LEU A 180 1.36 7.39 -5.72
CA LEU A 180 2.44 7.48 -6.70
C LEU A 180 2.20 8.55 -7.74
N PHE A 181 0.97 8.63 -8.26
CA PHE A 181 0.59 9.64 -9.24
C PHE A 181 0.65 11.05 -8.66
N LEU A 182 0.19 11.26 -7.42
CA LEU A 182 0.28 12.55 -6.73
C LEU A 182 1.73 12.96 -6.45
N ARG A 183 2.61 12.01 -6.06
CA ARG A 183 4.06 12.26 -5.90
C ARG A 183 4.66 12.75 -7.23
N LEU A 184 4.36 12.06 -8.33
CA LEU A 184 4.79 12.45 -9.67
C LEU A 184 4.28 13.84 -10.09
N LYS A 185 3.01 14.17 -9.81
CA LYS A 185 2.45 15.49 -10.13
C LYS A 185 3.06 16.62 -9.31
N ARG A 186 3.34 16.38 -8.03
CA ARG A 186 4.00 17.37 -7.16
C ARG A 186 5.38 17.72 -7.68
N GLU A 187 6.14 16.73 -8.13
CA GLU A 187 7.46 16.94 -8.72
C GLU A 187 7.39 17.73 -10.03
N GLN A 188 6.51 17.35 -10.95
CA GLN A 188 6.30 18.07 -12.22
C GLN A 188 5.91 19.54 -12.00
N GLY A 189 5.13 19.84 -10.96
CA GLY A 189 4.75 21.21 -10.62
C GLY A 189 5.82 22.02 -9.89
N SER A 190 6.85 21.36 -9.32
CA SER A 190 7.88 22.02 -8.51
C SER A 190 9.02 22.63 -9.32
N GLY A 191 9.10 22.38 -10.64
CA GLY A 191 10.13 22.92 -11.53
C GLY A 191 11.57 22.50 -11.19
N GLY A 192 11.77 21.63 -10.20
CA GLY A 192 13.07 21.13 -9.77
C GLY A 192 13.57 19.94 -10.59
N GLU A 193 14.85 19.59 -10.40
CA GLU A 193 15.45 18.37 -10.96
C GLU A 193 14.65 17.12 -10.50
N ALA A 194 14.50 16.16 -11.42
CA ALA A 194 13.85 14.90 -11.12
C ALA A 194 14.55 14.18 -9.97
N HIS A 195 13.86 13.99 -8.85
CA HIS A 195 14.31 13.18 -7.74
C HIS A 195 14.34 11.71 -8.16
N PRO A 196 15.48 11.00 -7.99
CA PRO A 196 15.64 9.59 -8.37
C PRO A 196 14.66 8.59 -7.70
N GLU A 197 13.93 9.05 -6.69
CA GLU A 197 12.93 8.28 -5.96
C GLU A 197 11.55 8.31 -6.62
N VAL A 198 11.25 9.31 -7.45
CA VAL A 198 9.94 9.44 -8.09
C VAL A 198 9.86 8.57 -9.34
N GLN A 199 8.79 7.78 -9.42
CA GLN A 199 8.58 6.84 -10.53
C GLN A 199 7.98 7.54 -11.74
N SER A 200 8.49 7.19 -12.92
CA SER A 200 7.95 7.70 -14.18
C SER A 200 6.49 7.27 -14.38
N PHE A 201 5.74 8.05 -15.16
CA PHE A 201 4.35 7.72 -15.50
C PHE A 201 4.22 6.33 -16.12
N ALA A 202 5.18 5.94 -16.98
CA ALA A 202 5.22 4.61 -17.59
C ALA A 202 5.39 3.49 -16.56
N SER A 203 6.22 3.69 -15.54
CA SER A 203 6.42 2.73 -14.44
C SER A 203 5.15 2.57 -13.60
N ILE A 204 4.46 3.68 -13.28
CA ILE A 204 3.18 3.63 -12.54
C ILE A 204 2.09 2.93 -13.36
N LYS A 205 2.02 3.20 -14.67
CA LYS A 205 1.08 2.52 -15.57
C LYS A 205 1.37 1.02 -15.65
N GLU A 206 2.63 0.63 -15.76
CA GLU A 206 3.06 -0.77 -15.75
C GLU A 206 2.71 -1.46 -14.41
N LEU A 207 2.92 -0.78 -13.28
CA LEU A 207 2.48 -1.26 -11.96
C LEU A 207 0.97 -1.52 -11.93
N ALA A 208 0.17 -0.60 -12.45
CA ALA A 208 -1.28 -0.75 -12.53
C ALA A 208 -1.70 -1.95 -13.39
N ARG A 209 -1.02 -2.17 -14.53
CA ARG A 209 -1.22 -3.37 -15.35
C ARG A 209 -0.94 -4.65 -14.56
N ARG A 210 0.16 -4.71 -13.80
CA ARG A 210 0.47 -5.87 -12.94
C ARG A 210 -0.55 -6.05 -11.80
N PHE A 211 -1.05 -4.96 -11.21
CA PHE A 211 -2.15 -5.03 -10.24
C PHE A 211 -3.43 -5.56 -10.88
N ALA A 212 -3.77 -5.15 -12.09
CA ALA A 212 -4.94 -5.67 -12.80
C ALA A 212 -4.88 -7.19 -12.99
N LEU A 213 -3.69 -7.77 -13.23
CA LEU A 213 -3.50 -9.22 -13.35
C LEU A 213 -3.81 -9.98 -12.04
N THR A 214 -3.81 -9.31 -10.89
CA THR A 214 -4.16 -9.95 -9.61
C THR A 214 -5.66 -10.28 -9.48
N PHE A 215 -6.50 -9.71 -10.35
CA PHE A 215 -7.95 -9.95 -10.43
C PHE A 215 -8.29 -10.98 -11.51
N GLY A 216 -7.60 -12.14 -11.51
CA GLY A 216 -7.70 -13.14 -12.57
C GLY A 216 -9.10 -13.77 -12.76
N GLU A 217 -9.85 -13.98 -11.67
CA GLU A 217 -11.20 -14.53 -11.71
C GLU A 217 -12.26 -13.42 -11.78
N LEU A 218 -12.73 -13.07 -12.98
CA LEU A 218 -13.58 -11.89 -13.22
C LEU A 218 -14.88 -11.89 -12.37
N VAL A 219 -15.53 -13.04 -12.20
CA VAL A 219 -16.78 -13.15 -11.42
C VAL A 219 -16.52 -12.91 -9.93
N LYS A 220 -15.44 -13.49 -9.39
CA LYS A 220 -15.08 -13.42 -7.97
C LYS A 220 -14.63 -12.02 -7.54
N PHE A 221 -14.05 -11.26 -8.46
CA PHE A 221 -13.52 -9.91 -8.22
C PHE A 221 -14.34 -8.80 -8.88
N ARG A 222 -15.52 -9.14 -9.40
CA ARG A 222 -16.41 -8.23 -10.13
C ARG A 222 -16.62 -6.91 -9.39
N GLU A 223 -17.04 -7.00 -8.12
CA GLU A 223 -17.29 -5.85 -7.26
C GLU A 223 -16.02 -5.00 -7.02
N CYS A 224 -14.90 -5.66 -6.72
CA CYS A 224 -13.62 -4.98 -6.49
C CYS A 224 -13.20 -4.14 -7.70
N ILE A 225 -13.33 -4.68 -8.92
CA ILE A 225 -12.97 -3.96 -10.15
C ILE A 225 -13.91 -2.78 -10.40
N VAL A 226 -15.22 -2.94 -10.17
CA VAL A 226 -16.17 -1.81 -10.27
C VAL A 226 -15.78 -0.70 -9.30
N VAL A 227 -15.42 -1.05 -8.06
CA VAL A 227 -14.98 -0.08 -7.05
C VAL A 227 -13.66 0.59 -7.42
N VAL A 228 -12.70 -0.14 -8.01
CA VAL A 228 -11.46 0.44 -8.55
C VAL A 228 -11.78 1.55 -9.56
N HIS A 229 -12.69 1.29 -10.49
CA HIS A 229 -13.08 2.28 -11.49
C HIS A 229 -13.83 3.47 -10.90
N ARG A 230 -14.76 3.25 -9.96
CA ARG A 230 -15.50 4.34 -9.31
C ARG A 230 -14.56 5.27 -8.53
N ASN A 231 -13.69 4.72 -7.68
CA ASN A 231 -12.70 5.51 -6.94
C ASN A 231 -11.74 6.26 -7.87
N GLY A 232 -11.33 5.64 -8.99
CA GLY A 232 -10.47 6.29 -9.97
C GLY A 232 -11.14 7.46 -10.68
N ILE A 233 -12.42 7.33 -11.03
CA ILE A 233 -13.22 8.42 -11.63
C ILE A 233 -13.39 9.54 -10.60
N GLU A 234 -13.81 9.22 -9.37
CA GLU A 234 -13.96 10.19 -8.29
C GLU A 234 -12.67 10.97 -8.05
N PHE A 235 -11.53 10.30 -7.97
CA PHE A 235 -10.21 10.93 -7.82
C PHE A 235 -9.86 11.89 -8.96
N VAL A 236 -10.19 11.55 -10.20
CA VAL A 236 -9.89 12.41 -11.37
C VAL A 236 -10.71 13.70 -11.34
N PHE A 237 -11.99 13.59 -10.98
CA PHE A 237 -12.95 14.70 -11.02
C PHE A 237 -13.20 15.33 -9.64
N GLN A 238 -12.43 14.97 -8.62
CA GLN A 238 -12.61 15.48 -7.26
C GLN A 238 -12.44 17.00 -7.24
N GLU A 239 -13.42 17.70 -6.68
CA GLU A 239 -13.44 19.16 -6.53
C GLU A 239 -13.21 19.94 -7.84
N PHE A 240 -13.40 19.29 -8.99
CA PHE A 240 -13.17 19.93 -10.30
C PHE A 240 -14.39 20.77 -10.71
N SER A 241 -14.11 21.99 -11.16
CA SER A 241 -15.06 22.85 -11.85
C SER A 241 -14.37 23.48 -13.05
N GLN A 242 -14.95 23.33 -14.23
CA GLN A 242 -14.36 23.84 -15.46
C GLN A 242 -14.44 25.37 -15.49
N THR A 243 -13.29 25.99 -15.75
CA THR A 243 -13.17 27.45 -15.93
C THR A 243 -12.32 27.71 -17.18
N PRO A 244 -12.34 28.93 -17.75
CA PRO A 244 -11.48 29.26 -18.88
C PRO A 244 -9.98 28.99 -18.63
N ASP A 245 -9.52 29.18 -17.40
CA ASP A 245 -8.12 28.97 -17.01
C ASP A 245 -7.79 27.52 -16.62
N ALA A 246 -8.81 26.71 -16.31
CA ALA A 246 -8.69 25.28 -15.99
C ALA A 246 -9.68 24.47 -16.85
N PRO A 247 -9.36 24.26 -18.14
CA PRO A 247 -10.26 23.59 -19.07
C PRO A 247 -10.42 22.10 -18.80
N THR A 248 -9.47 21.46 -18.10
CA THR A 248 -9.48 20.01 -17.82
C THR A 248 -9.22 19.71 -16.33
N PRO A 249 -9.68 18.55 -15.82
CA PRO A 249 -9.36 18.12 -14.46
C PRO A 249 -7.84 17.95 -14.26
N PRO A 250 -7.29 18.38 -13.10
CA PRO A 250 -5.85 18.37 -12.85
C PRO A 250 -5.23 16.96 -12.89
N TYR A 251 -6.06 15.94 -12.64
CA TYR A 251 -5.64 14.54 -12.57
C TYR A 251 -6.14 13.71 -13.76
N LEU A 252 -6.58 14.34 -14.85
CA LEU A 252 -7.17 13.66 -16.01
C LEU A 252 -6.31 12.53 -16.58
N SER A 253 -4.98 12.69 -16.59
CA SER A 253 -4.04 11.66 -17.07
C SER A 253 -4.07 10.37 -16.25
N TYR A 254 -4.60 10.37 -15.01
CA TYR A 254 -4.79 9.16 -14.22
C TYR A 254 -5.77 8.17 -14.88
N LEU A 255 -6.68 8.64 -15.75
CA LEU A 255 -7.56 7.75 -16.52
C LEU A 255 -6.79 6.76 -17.41
N THR A 256 -5.58 7.10 -17.85
CA THR A 256 -4.71 6.16 -18.60
C THR A 256 -4.20 5.03 -17.71
N ILE A 257 -3.92 5.31 -16.42
CA ILE A 257 -3.56 4.28 -15.43
C ILE A 257 -4.80 3.44 -15.10
N LEU A 258 -5.95 4.09 -14.90
CA LEU A 258 -7.22 3.41 -14.62
C LEU A 258 -7.67 2.50 -15.77
N GLY A 259 -7.34 2.88 -17.02
CA GLY A 259 -7.62 2.09 -18.22
C GLY A 259 -7.00 0.70 -18.21
N GLU A 260 -5.90 0.47 -17.50
CA GLU A 260 -5.27 -0.86 -17.37
C GLU A 260 -6.20 -1.90 -16.70
N PHE A 261 -7.14 -1.45 -15.86
CA PHE A 261 -8.13 -2.30 -15.20
C PHE A 261 -9.37 -2.60 -16.05
N SER A 262 -9.59 -1.85 -17.14
CA SER A 262 -10.80 -1.95 -17.96
C SER A 262 -11.02 -3.34 -18.57
N SER A 263 -9.92 -4.05 -18.87
CA SER A 263 -9.95 -5.43 -19.36
C SER A 263 -10.49 -6.44 -18.35
N LYS A 264 -10.56 -6.07 -17.07
CA LYS A 264 -11.07 -6.90 -15.97
C LYS A 264 -12.55 -6.63 -15.65
N LEU A 265 -13.19 -5.66 -16.32
CA LEU A 265 -14.63 -5.44 -16.20
C LEU A 265 -15.41 -6.44 -17.08
N LEU A 266 -16.49 -6.98 -16.54
CA LEU A 266 -17.48 -7.69 -17.36
C LEU A 266 -18.23 -6.71 -18.25
N LYS A 267 -18.72 -7.17 -19.41
CA LYS A 267 -19.52 -6.36 -20.35
C LYS A 267 -20.65 -5.53 -19.69
N PRO A 268 -21.50 -6.10 -18.81
CA PRO A 268 -22.54 -5.29 -18.15
C PRO A 268 -21.94 -4.20 -17.24
N ASP A 269 -20.84 -4.49 -16.55
CA ASP A 269 -20.23 -3.54 -15.63
C ASP A 269 -19.53 -2.40 -16.37
N LYS A 270 -18.97 -2.66 -17.56
CA LYS A 270 -18.46 -1.60 -18.43
C LYS A 270 -19.52 -0.55 -18.75
N LYS A 271 -20.77 -0.96 -19.01
CA LYS A 271 -21.89 -0.02 -19.25
C LYS A 271 -22.23 0.79 -18.00
N ILE A 272 -22.22 0.15 -16.82
CA ILE A 272 -22.48 0.82 -15.54
C ILE A 272 -21.39 1.86 -15.24
N VAL A 273 -20.12 1.47 -15.38
CA VAL A 273 -18.96 2.35 -15.17
C VAL A 273 -18.95 3.50 -16.18
N PHE A 274 -19.28 3.24 -17.45
CA PHE A 274 -19.41 4.27 -18.47
C PHE A 274 -20.53 5.28 -18.12
N SER A 275 -21.69 4.78 -17.70
CA SER A 275 -22.80 5.64 -17.25
C SER A 275 -22.41 6.47 -16.02
N TYR A 276 -21.59 5.91 -15.12
CA TYR A 276 -21.05 6.64 -13.98
C TYR A 276 -20.09 7.75 -14.42
N LEU A 277 -19.14 7.45 -15.31
CA LEU A 277 -18.24 8.44 -15.91
C LEU A 277 -19.02 9.59 -16.56
N GLN A 278 -20.10 9.28 -17.27
CA GLN A 278 -20.95 10.28 -17.92
C GLN A 278 -21.55 11.29 -16.93
N LYS A 279 -21.84 10.90 -15.68
CA LYS A 279 -22.34 11.82 -14.66
C LYS A 279 -21.32 12.91 -14.29
N HIS A 280 -20.03 12.60 -14.37
CA HIS A 280 -18.95 13.56 -14.11
C HIS A 280 -18.59 14.39 -15.35
N THR A 281 -18.82 13.87 -16.56
CA THR A 281 -18.45 14.56 -17.80
C THR A 281 -19.60 15.30 -18.47
N GLY A 282 -20.87 15.02 -18.10
CA GLY A 282 -22.05 15.48 -18.86
C GLY A 282 -22.28 16.98 -18.89
N GLY A 283 -21.76 17.72 -17.90
CA GLY A 283 -21.84 19.18 -17.84
C GLY A 283 -20.58 19.90 -18.33
N LEU A 284 -19.58 19.19 -18.84
CA LEU A 284 -18.30 19.75 -19.26
C LEU A 284 -18.29 20.00 -20.77
N ALA A 285 -17.69 21.12 -21.19
CA ALA A 285 -17.34 21.35 -22.58
C ALA A 285 -16.09 20.51 -22.91
N ILE A 286 -16.30 19.37 -23.56
CA ILE A 286 -15.25 18.39 -23.90
C ILE A 286 -15.10 18.31 -25.41
N ASP A 287 -13.91 18.64 -25.93
CA ASP A 287 -13.50 18.26 -27.28
C ASP A 287 -12.53 17.07 -27.22
N LEU A 288 -13.02 15.88 -27.57
CA LEU A 288 -12.22 14.65 -27.56
C LEU A 288 -11.13 14.63 -28.65
N ARG A 289 -11.10 15.63 -29.55
CA ARG A 289 -10.04 15.79 -30.55
C ARG A 289 -8.82 16.52 -29.98
N GLU A 290 -8.98 17.30 -28.91
CA GLU A 290 -7.88 18.00 -28.26
C GLU A 290 -6.96 17.02 -27.51
N GLU A 291 -5.66 17.32 -27.52
CA GLU A 291 -4.66 16.47 -26.87
C GLU A 291 -4.86 16.35 -25.36
N CYS A 292 -5.31 17.43 -24.71
CA CYS A 292 -5.54 17.47 -23.27
C CYS A 292 -6.63 16.48 -22.82
N TRP A 293 -7.60 16.15 -23.69
CA TRP A 293 -8.70 15.22 -23.41
C TRP A 293 -8.41 13.76 -23.83
N GLN A 294 -7.24 13.47 -24.43
CA GLN A 294 -6.90 12.12 -24.88
C GLN A 294 -6.99 11.04 -23.80
N PRO A 295 -6.57 11.26 -22.54
CA PRO A 295 -6.75 10.26 -21.49
C PRO A 295 -8.21 9.84 -21.29
N LEU A 296 -9.15 10.80 -21.39
CA LEU A 296 -10.58 10.53 -21.32
C LEU A 296 -11.08 9.79 -22.57
N ALA A 297 -10.65 10.22 -23.76
CA ALA A 297 -11.02 9.57 -25.02
C ALA A 297 -10.62 8.08 -25.02
N CYS A 298 -9.37 7.77 -24.67
CA CYS A 298 -8.87 6.40 -24.58
C CYS A 298 -9.63 5.58 -23.51
N TYR A 299 -9.88 6.15 -22.34
CA TYR A 299 -10.60 5.45 -21.28
C TYR A 299 -12.05 5.15 -21.68
N ARG A 300 -12.76 6.09 -22.31
CA ARG A 300 -14.10 5.87 -22.87
C ARG A 300 -14.10 4.74 -23.90
N ALA A 301 -13.14 4.75 -24.82
CA ALA A 301 -13.01 3.68 -25.81
C ALA A 301 -12.81 2.30 -25.14
N SER A 302 -12.03 2.22 -24.06
CA SER A 302 -11.81 0.95 -23.34
C SER A 302 -13.08 0.37 -22.68
N LEU A 303 -14.00 1.25 -22.25
CA LEU A 303 -15.29 0.87 -21.66
C LEU A 303 -16.33 0.52 -22.73
N LEU A 304 -16.26 1.15 -23.90
CA LEU A 304 -17.15 0.86 -25.03
C LEU A 304 -16.69 -0.34 -25.87
N ALA A 305 -15.40 -0.68 -25.82
CA ALA A 305 -14.86 -1.84 -26.50
C ALA A 305 -15.57 -3.10 -26.03
N ALA A 306 -16.32 -3.71 -26.96
CA ALA A 306 -16.92 -5.02 -26.80
C ALA A 306 -15.79 -6.06 -26.76
N ALA A 307 -15.32 -6.41 -25.56
CA ALA A 307 -14.80 -7.75 -25.32
C ALA A 307 -15.99 -8.69 -25.30
#